data_AF-A0A376VYJ5-F1
#
_entry.id   AF-A0A376VYJ5-F1
#
_cell.length_a   1.000
_cell.length_b   1.000
_cell.length_c   1.000
_cell.angle_alpha   90.00
_cell.angle_beta   90.00
_cell.angle_gamma   90.00
#
_symmetry.space_group_name_H-M   'P 1'
#
loop_
_entity.id
_entity.type
_entity.pdbx_description
1 polymer ?
#
loop_
_entity_poly.entity_id
_entity_poly.type
_entity_poly.pdbx_seq_one_letter_code
_entity_poly.pdbx_strand_id
1 'polypeptide(L)'
;MMNGFERYIIENLTKTGTTVESLLFEDFISHPFMIPPFAEQNRILSTVKKLMSLCDQLEQQSLTTLDAHQQLVETLLGTLTDSQNAEELAENWGAY
;
A
#
# COMPACT_ATOMS: atom_id res chain seq x y z
N MET A 1 -6.70 -10.75 -10.26
CA MET A 1 -7.92 -10.81 -11.11
C MET A 1 -8.28 -12.30 -11.17
N MET A 2 -9.48 -12.68 -10.72
CA MET A 2 -9.89 -14.05 -10.28
C MET A 2 -9.56 -14.43 -8.83
N ASN A 3 -9.61 -13.47 -7.91
CA ASN A 3 -9.47 -13.81 -6.49
C ASN A 3 -10.68 -14.64 -6.02
N GLY A 4 -10.41 -15.80 -5.42
CA GLY A 4 -11.38 -16.84 -5.08
C GLY A 4 -11.25 -18.12 -5.92
N PHE A 5 -10.58 -18.08 -7.07
CA PHE A 5 -10.34 -19.27 -7.92
C PHE A 5 -8.89 -19.76 -7.89
N GLU A 6 -7.98 -19.09 -7.16
CA GLU A 6 -6.54 -19.36 -7.23
C GLU A 6 -6.21 -20.79 -6.85
N ARG A 7 -6.78 -21.30 -5.75
CA ARG A 7 -6.55 -22.68 -5.32
C ARG A 7 -6.98 -23.66 -6.41
N TYR A 8 -8.17 -23.46 -6.98
CA TYR A 8 -8.67 -24.33 -8.03
C TYR A 8 -7.80 -24.29 -9.29
N ILE A 9 -7.39 -23.08 -9.71
CA ILE A 9 -6.51 -22.88 -10.88
C ILE A 9 -5.17 -23.57 -10.66
N ILE A 10 -4.53 -23.37 -9.51
CA ILE A 10 -3.22 -23.95 -9.19
C ILE A 10 -3.32 -25.48 -9.16
N GLU A 11 -4.36 -26.03 -8.55
CA GLU A 11 -4.51 -27.48 -8.38
C GLU A 11 -4.93 -28.21 -9.67
N ASN A 12 -5.74 -27.58 -10.53
CA ASN A 12 -6.41 -28.28 -11.64
C ASN A 12 -6.07 -27.75 -13.03
N LEU A 13 -5.57 -26.51 -13.14
CA LEU A 13 -5.36 -25.82 -14.41
C LEU A 13 -3.89 -25.44 -14.64
N THR A 14 -2.96 -26.01 -13.87
CA THR A 14 -1.51 -25.87 -14.08
C THR A 14 -0.89 -27.18 -14.56
N LYS A 15 0.23 -27.07 -15.28
CA LYS A 15 1.03 -28.22 -15.71
C LYS A 15 1.81 -28.77 -14.52
N THR A 16 1.65 -30.05 -14.24
CA THR A 16 2.45 -30.76 -13.25
C THR A 16 3.70 -31.37 -13.87
N GLY A 17 4.84 -31.34 -13.16
CA GLY A 17 6.07 -32.02 -13.58
C GLY A 17 6.95 -31.23 -14.55
N THR A 18 6.73 -29.92 -14.71
CA THR A 18 7.56 -29.02 -15.52
C THR A 18 8.53 -28.23 -14.65
N THR A 19 9.69 -27.84 -15.21
CA THR A 19 10.70 -27.00 -14.51
C THR A 19 10.18 -25.60 -14.18
N VAL A 20 9.22 -25.11 -14.96
CA VAL A 20 8.54 -23.83 -14.76
C VAL A 20 7.05 -24.09 -14.61
N GLU A 21 6.46 -23.54 -13.56
CA GLU A 21 5.02 -23.58 -13.34
C GLU A 21 4.30 -22.81 -14.45
N SER A 22 3.31 -23.45 -15.09
CA SER A 22 2.61 -22.85 -16.22
C SER A 22 1.17 -23.34 -16.30
N LEU A 23 0.29 -22.57 -16.92
CA LEU A 23 -1.11 -22.93 -17.10
C LEU A 23 -1.30 -23.97 -18.21
N LEU A 24 -2.27 -24.86 -18.02
CA LEU A 24 -2.90 -25.65 -19.08
C LEU A 24 -3.84 -24.72 -19.85
N PHE A 25 -3.32 -24.12 -20.93
CA PHE A 25 -3.98 -22.99 -21.60
C PHE A 25 -5.37 -23.33 -22.15
N GLU A 26 -5.51 -24.47 -22.84
CA GLU A 26 -6.79 -24.90 -23.42
C GLU A 26 -7.85 -25.18 -22.34
N ASP A 27 -7.44 -25.85 -21.26
CA ASP A 27 -8.32 -26.18 -20.14
C ASP A 27 -8.72 -24.93 -19.36
N PHE A 28 -7.78 -23.99 -19.21
CA PHE A 28 -8.04 -22.73 -18.52
C PHE A 28 -9.04 -21.85 -19.26
N ILE A 29 -8.90 -21.71 -20.59
CA ILE A 29 -9.81 -20.88 -21.41
C ILE A 29 -11.22 -21.48 -21.49
N SER A 30 -11.30 -22.80 -21.57
CA SER A 30 -12.60 -23.50 -21.62
C SER A 30 -13.25 -23.65 -20.25
N HIS A 31 -12.57 -23.32 -19.16
CA HIS A 31 -13.09 -23.44 -17.81
C HIS A 31 -14.21 -22.42 -17.52
N PRO A 32 -15.42 -22.86 -17.12
CA PRO A 32 -16.50 -21.96 -16.77
C PRO A 32 -16.28 -21.34 -15.38
N PHE A 33 -16.01 -20.04 -15.33
CA PHE A 33 -15.95 -19.29 -14.09
C PHE A 33 -17.33 -18.76 -13.69
N MET A 34 -17.71 -18.98 -12.42
CA MET A 34 -18.92 -18.38 -11.87
C MET A 34 -18.70 -16.90 -11.62
N ILE A 35 -19.27 -16.05 -12.48
CA ILE A 35 -19.19 -14.60 -12.35
C ILE A 35 -20.49 -14.09 -11.69
N PRO A 36 -20.42 -13.26 -10.62
CA PRO A 36 -21.62 -12.72 -9.98
C PRO A 36 -22.36 -11.74 -10.91
N PRO A 37 -23.63 -11.42 -10.63
CA PRO A 37 -24.39 -10.43 -11.41
C PRO A 37 -23.70 -9.06 -11.48
N PHE A 38 -23.95 -8.30 -12.55
CA PHE A 38 -23.24 -7.04 -12.80
C PHE A 38 -23.38 -6.01 -11.66
N ALA A 39 -24.55 -5.95 -11.02
CA ALA A 39 -24.76 -5.10 -9.85
C ALA A 39 -23.78 -5.42 -8.71
N GLU A 40 -23.53 -6.70 -8.46
CA GLU A 40 -22.61 -7.17 -7.43
C GLU A 40 -21.15 -6.93 -7.83
N GLN A 41 -20.80 -7.13 -9.10
CA GLN A 41 -19.48 -6.78 -9.63
C GLN A 41 -19.15 -5.30 -9.38
N ASN A 42 -20.11 -4.41 -9.64
CA ASN A 42 -19.95 -2.97 -9.40
C ASN A 42 -19.83 -2.63 -7.92
N ARG A 43 -20.60 -3.30 -7.04
CA ARG A 43 -20.51 -3.13 -5.58
C ARG A 43 -19.14 -3.53 -5.05
N ILE A 44 -18.61 -4.68 -5.51
CA ILE A 44 -17.28 -5.16 -5.17
C ILE A 44 -16.23 -4.15 -5.67
N LEU A 45 -16.31 -3.75 -6.95
CA LEU A 45 -15.36 -2.81 -7.54
C LEU A 45 -15.33 -1.46 -6.81
N SER A 46 -16.51 -0.92 -6.47
CA SER A 46 -16.63 0.32 -5.70
C SER A 46 -15.97 0.20 -4.33
N THR A 47 -16.20 -0.92 -3.64
CA THR A 47 -15.61 -1.18 -2.32
C THR A 47 -14.09 -1.30 -2.39
N VAL A 48 -13.57 -2.08 -3.35
CA VAL A 48 -12.12 -2.24 -3.55
C VAL A 48 -11.47 -0.90 -3.87
N LYS A 49 -12.04 -0.11 -4.78
CA LYS A 49 -11.53 1.23 -5.11
C LYS A 49 -11.49 2.16 -3.89
N LYS A 50 -12.54 2.14 -3.07
CA LYS A 50 -12.60 2.93 -1.84
C LYS A 50 -11.49 2.52 -0.87
N LEU A 51 -11.28 1.22 -0.68
CA LEU A 51 -10.24 0.70 0.22
C LEU A 51 -8.83 1.03 -0.30
N MET A 52 -8.57 0.86 -1.60
CA MET A 52 -7.28 1.23 -2.19
C MET A 52 -6.99 2.72 -2.02
N SER A 53 -7.97 3.59 -2.31
CA SER A 53 -7.82 5.03 -2.11
C SER A 53 -7.55 5.40 -0.65
N LEU A 54 -8.11 4.67 0.33
CA LEU A 54 -7.82 4.88 1.74
C LEU A 54 -6.38 4.47 2.07
N CYS A 55 -5.90 3.35 1.52
CA CYS A 55 -4.50 2.94 1.67
C CYS A 55 -3.54 4.01 1.14
N ASP A 56 -3.81 4.54 -0.07
CA ASP A 56 -2.99 5.60 -0.66
C ASP A 56 -2.94 6.84 0.25
N GLN A 57 -4.08 7.24 0.81
CA GLN A 57 -4.16 8.38 1.73
C GLN A 57 -3.37 8.14 3.02
N LEU A 58 -3.47 6.96 3.61
CA LEU A 58 -2.75 6.61 4.84
C LEU A 58 -1.23 6.55 4.60
N GLU A 59 -0.80 6.01 3.46
CA GLU A 59 0.62 5.98 3.08
C GLU A 59 1.17 7.40 2.93
N GLN A 60 0.46 8.27 2.20
CA GLN A 60 0.84 9.67 2.05
C GLN A 60 0.90 10.39 3.40
N GLN A 61 -0.10 10.21 4.26
CA GLN A 61 -0.10 10.80 5.60
C GLN A 61 1.09 10.34 6.43
N SER A 62 1.45 9.05 6.36
CA SER A 62 2.61 8.51 7.06
C SER A 62 3.91 9.16 6.57
N LEU A 63 4.08 9.31 5.25
CA LEU A 63 5.25 9.96 4.67
C LEU A 63 5.34 11.44 5.04
N THR A 64 4.24 12.18 4.97
CA THR A 64 4.20 13.59 5.40
C THR A 64 4.52 13.74 6.88
N THR A 65 4.01 12.84 7.72
CA THR A 65 4.29 12.86 9.17
C THR A 65 5.76 12.59 9.44
N LEU A 66 6.38 11.66 8.71
CA LEU A 66 7.80 11.35 8.84
C LEU A 66 8.67 12.54 8.42
N ASP A 67 8.35 13.19 7.30
CA ASP A 67 9.06 14.38 6.82
C ASP A 67 8.95 15.55 7.81
N ALA A 68 7.75 15.84 8.29
CA ALA A 68 7.54 16.88 9.31
C ALA A 68 8.31 16.58 10.61
N HIS A 69 8.33 15.31 11.04
CA HIS A 69 9.11 14.90 12.21
C HIS A 69 10.62 15.06 11.98
N GLN A 70 11.12 14.70 10.79
CA GLN A 70 12.53 14.89 10.43
C GLN A 70 12.91 16.37 10.45
N GLN A 71 12.12 17.24 9.81
CA GLN A 71 12.34 18.68 9.79
C GLN A 71 12.33 19.29 11.19
N LEU A 72 11.40 18.86 12.05
CA LEU A 72 11.35 19.29 13.45
C LEU A 72 12.63 18.89 14.19
N VAL A 73 13.08 17.63 14.07
CA VAL A 73 14.30 17.15 14.72
C VAL A 73 15.53 17.91 14.23
N GLU A 74 15.68 18.10 12.91
CA GLU A 74 16.80 18.83 12.32
C GLU A 74 16.83 20.29 12.80
N THR A 75 15.67 20.96 12.84
CA THR A 75 15.56 22.35 13.30
C THR A 75 15.88 22.48 14.79
N LEU A 76 15.35 21.59 15.63
CA LEU A 76 15.59 21.60 17.07
C LEU A 76 17.05 21.27 17.40
N LEU A 77 17.67 20.32 16.70
CA LEU A 77 19.09 20.02 16.87
C LEU A 77 19.97 21.16 16.36
N GLY A 78 19.65 21.74 15.20
CA GLY A 78 20.36 22.90 14.65
C GLY A 78 20.35 24.09 15.61
N THR A 79 19.16 24.48 16.10
CA THR A 79 19.03 25.57 17.10
C THR A 79 19.79 25.27 18.38
N LEU A 80 19.82 24.01 18.84
CA LEU A 80 20.61 23.60 19.99
C LEU A 80 22.11 23.75 19.74
N THR A 81 22.62 23.32 18.57
CA THR A 81 24.04 23.39 18.23
C THR A 81 24.52 24.81 17.90
N ASP A 82 23.64 25.66 17.39
CA ASP A 82 23.97 27.04 17.00
C ASP A 82 23.90 28.03 18.17
N SER A 83 23.16 27.69 19.24
CA SER A 83 23.04 28.55 20.42
C SER A 83 24.29 28.49 21.28
N GLN A 84 24.90 29.65 21.56
CA GLN A 84 26.17 29.72 22.32
C GLN A 84 25.97 29.63 23.84
N ASN A 85 24.75 29.85 24.33
CA ASN A 85 24.40 29.83 25.76
C ASN A 85 22.90 29.54 25.98
N ALA A 86 22.51 29.38 27.23
CA ALA A 86 21.15 28.97 27.63
C ALA A 86 20.10 30.07 27.36
N GLU A 87 20.45 31.35 27.47
CA GLU A 87 19.56 32.47 27.16
C GLU A 87 19.22 32.55 25.66
N GLU A 88 20.21 32.41 24.78
CA GLU A 88 20.02 32.44 23.31
C GLU A 88 19.19 31.23 22.82
N LEU A 89 19.38 30.07 23.46
CA LEU A 89 18.57 28.88 23.21
C LEU A 89 17.09 29.10 23.57
N ALA A 90 16.82 29.76 24.70
CA ALA A 90 15.46 30.02 25.18
C ALA A 90 14.70 31.03 24.29
N GLU A 91 15.39 32.05 23.77
CA GLU A 91 14.81 32.98 22.77
C GLU A 91 14.51 32.28 21.44
N ASN A 92 15.44 31.46 20.94
CA ASN A 92 15.27 30.75 19.67
C ASN A 92 14.21 29.64 19.73
N TRP A 93 14.04 28.99 20.89
CA TRP A 93 12.99 27.98 21.10
C TRP A 93 11.59 28.57 21.25
N GLY A 94 11.45 29.79 21.77
CA GLY A 94 10.15 30.45 21.93
C GLY A 94 9.56 31.01 20.63
N ALA A 95 10.32 31.00 19.54
CA ALA A 95 9.94 31.56 18.24
C ALA A 95 9.22 30.57 17.30
N TYR A 96 9.12 29.29 17.69
CA TYR A 96 8.45 28.21 16.94
C TYR A 96 7.26 27.64 17.72
#